data_AF-A0A067PK42-F1
#
_entry.id   AF-A0A067PK42-F1
#
_cell.length_a   1.000
_cell.length_b   1.000
_cell.length_c   1.000
_cell.angle_alpha   90.00
_cell.angle_beta   90.00
_cell.angle_gamma   90.00
#
_symmetry.space_group_name_H-M   'P 1'
#
loop_
_entity.id
_entity.type
_entity.pdbx_description
1 polymer ?
#
loop_
_entity_poly.entity_id
_entity_poly.type
_entity_poly.pdbx_seq_one_letter_code
_entity_poly.pdbx_strand_id
1 'polypeptide(L)'
;KWLTSVGLSSKPDKVELMHHSWMKDQGYSPSTTLPGPNGTHITKSANSTMRWLGVLFDRKLSFNQHVRHLADCAMTSVNGGCMLANTIRGLSQAQL
;
A
#
# COMPACT_ATOMS: atom_id res chain seq x y z
N LYS A 1 -16.68 -22.89 3.79
CA LYS A 1 -16.33 -23.43 2.45
C LYS A 1 -17.32 -22.92 1.38
N TRP A 2 -17.51 -21.60 1.30
CA TRP A 2 -18.45 -20.99 0.34
C TRP A 2 -17.76 -20.61 -0.98
N LEU A 3 -16.57 -20.02 -0.91
CA LEU A 3 -15.80 -19.60 -2.10
C LEU A 3 -15.65 -20.75 -3.11
N THR A 4 -15.24 -21.92 -2.64
CA THR A 4 -15.09 -23.12 -3.46
C THR A 4 -16.42 -23.73 -3.90
N SER A 5 -17.50 -23.57 -3.13
CA SER A 5 -18.82 -24.11 -3.52
C SER A 5 -19.43 -23.33 -4.68
N VAL A 6 -19.04 -22.06 -4.87
CA VAL A 6 -19.41 -21.24 -6.04
C VAL A 6 -18.40 -21.33 -7.19
N GLY A 7 -17.42 -22.24 -7.11
CA GLY A 7 -16.39 -22.42 -8.15
C GLY A 7 -15.32 -21.33 -8.17
N LEU A 8 -15.24 -20.49 -7.14
CA LEU A 8 -14.21 -19.45 -7.02
C LEU A 8 -13.01 -19.96 -6.21
N SER A 9 -11.82 -19.52 -6.60
CA SER A 9 -10.55 -19.84 -5.95
C SER A 9 -9.73 -18.59 -5.72
N SER A 10 -9.17 -18.42 -4.52
CA SER A 10 -8.30 -17.30 -4.16
C SER A 10 -6.86 -17.60 -4.54
N LYS A 11 -6.23 -16.72 -5.33
CA LYS A 11 -4.79 -16.79 -5.61
C LYS A 11 -4.02 -16.10 -4.50
N PRO A 12 -3.17 -16.81 -3.73
CA PRO A 12 -2.55 -16.25 -2.53
C PRO A 12 -1.60 -15.10 -2.77
N ASP A 13 -1.02 -15.00 -3.97
CA ASP A 13 -0.13 -13.90 -4.36
C ASP A 13 -0.88 -12.59 -4.55
N LYS A 14 -2.18 -12.66 -4.83
CA LYS A 14 -3.04 -11.50 -5.10
C LYS A 14 -3.97 -11.15 -3.95
N VAL A 15 -3.88 -11.88 -2.82
CA VAL A 15 -4.72 -11.59 -1.67
C VAL A 15 -4.03 -10.56 -0.78
N GLU A 16 -4.70 -9.42 -0.64
CA GLU A 16 -4.38 -8.39 0.34
C GLU A 16 -5.35 -8.52 1.53
N LEU A 17 -4.84 -8.30 2.73
CA LEU A 17 -5.61 -8.35 3.97
C LEU A 17 -5.43 -7.03 4.71
N MET A 18 -6.53 -6.42 5.14
CA MET A 18 -6.52 -5.25 6.00
C MET A 18 -7.47 -5.48 7.18
N HIS A 19 -6.99 -5.19 8.39
CA HIS A 19 -7.79 -5.32 9.61
C HIS A 19 -8.42 -3.99 9.97
N HIS A 20 -9.74 -3.87 9.88
CA HIS A 20 -10.45 -2.65 10.28
C HIS A 20 -10.84 -2.70 11.76
N SER A 21 -10.31 -1.78 12.54
CA SER A 21 -10.55 -1.70 13.99
C SER A 21 -11.24 -0.38 14.36
N TRP A 22 -12.18 -0.39 15.29
CA TRP A 22 -12.79 0.83 15.81
C TRP A 22 -11.92 1.50 16.90
N MET A 23 -11.50 2.74 16.61
CA MET A 23 -10.94 3.82 17.46
C MET A 23 -9.85 3.57 18.53
N LYS A 24 -9.62 2.37 19.08
CA LYS A 24 -8.68 2.14 20.20
C LYS A 24 -7.56 1.15 19.94
N ASP A 25 -7.55 0.53 18.78
CA ASP A 25 -6.58 -0.50 18.50
C ASP A 25 -5.20 0.11 18.19
N GLN A 26 -4.20 -0.20 19.03
CA GLN A 26 -2.84 0.36 19.02
C GLN A 26 -1.91 -0.29 17.97
N GLY A 27 -2.45 -0.66 16.81
CA GLY A 27 -1.68 -1.34 15.77
C GLY A 27 -1.72 -2.87 15.88
N TYR A 28 -2.75 -3.44 16.51
CA TYR A 28 -3.03 -4.87 16.40
C TYR A 28 -3.41 -5.20 14.95
N SER A 29 -2.54 -5.98 14.31
CA SER A 29 -2.70 -6.47 12.95
C SER A 29 -2.69 -7.99 12.98
N PRO A 30 -3.84 -8.62 13.29
CA PRO A 30 -3.91 -10.07 13.41
C PRO A 30 -3.58 -10.71 12.07
N SER A 31 -2.85 -11.83 12.12
CA SER A 31 -2.71 -12.69 10.96
C SER A 31 -3.94 -13.58 10.81
N THR A 32 -4.34 -13.84 9.58
CA THR A 32 -5.45 -14.74 9.27
C THR A 32 -4.96 -15.85 8.35
N THR A 33 -5.42 -17.07 8.62
CA THR A 33 -5.20 -18.25 7.78
C THR A 33 -6.30 -18.33 6.73
N LEU A 34 -5.89 -18.24 5.47
CA LEU A 34 -6.76 -18.41 4.31
C LEU A 34 -6.58 -19.81 3.72
N PRO A 35 -7.66 -20.46 3.24
CA PRO A 35 -7.55 -21.69 2.50
C PRO A 35 -6.87 -21.42 1.14
N GLY A 36 -5.68 -21.98 0.96
CA GLY A 36 -4.93 -21.95 -0.28
C GLY A 36 -5.33 -23.07 -1.25
N PRO A 37 -4.75 -23.08 -2.46
CA PRO A 37 -4.92 -24.18 -3.41
C PRO A 37 -4.52 -25.51 -2.77
N ASN A 38 -5.23 -26.60 -3.08
CA ASN A 38 -4.89 -27.96 -2.66
C ASN A 38 -4.95 -28.23 -1.15
N GLY A 39 -5.74 -27.44 -0.40
CA GLY A 39 -5.95 -27.68 1.04
C GLY A 39 -4.83 -27.17 1.95
N THR A 40 -3.86 -26.42 1.41
CA THR A 40 -2.84 -25.75 2.20
C THR A 40 -3.43 -24.53 2.92
N HIS A 41 -2.96 -24.20 4.11
CA HIS A 41 -3.34 -22.96 4.82
C HIS A 41 -2.25 -21.91 4.63
N ILE A 42 -2.65 -20.71 4.21
CA ILE A 42 -1.73 -19.59 3.96
C ILE A 42 -2.01 -18.51 4.98
N THR A 43 -1.02 -18.23 5.82
CA THR A 43 -1.08 -17.17 6.81
C THR A 43 -0.72 -15.85 6.15
N LYS A 44 -1.63 -14.88 6.17
CA LYS A 44 -1.38 -13.50 5.71
C LYS A 44 -1.49 -12.56 6.89
N SER A 45 -0.49 -11.69 7.05
CA SER A 45 -0.55 -10.57 8.01
C SER A 45 -1.38 -9.44 7.42
N ALA A 46 -2.08 -8.71 8.29
CA ALA A 46 -2.81 -7.52 7.85
C ALA A 46 -1.84 -6.38 7.52
N ASN A 47 -2.03 -5.77 6.34
CA ASN A 47 -1.31 -4.58 5.91
C ASN A 47 -1.85 -3.34 6.62
N SER A 48 -0.98 -2.37 6.88
CA SER A 48 -1.34 -1.09 7.49
C SER A 48 -2.01 -0.13 6.51
N THR A 49 -1.62 -0.18 5.24
CA THR A 49 -2.13 0.62 4.13
C THR A 49 -2.44 -0.31 2.96
N MET A 50 -3.52 -0.02 2.23
CA MET A 50 -3.93 -0.78 1.04
C MET A 50 -4.19 0.18 -0.11
N ARG A 51 -3.74 -0.18 -1.32
CA ARG A 51 -4.00 0.61 -2.52
C ARG A 51 -5.22 0.05 -3.24
N TRP A 52 -6.27 0.84 -3.34
CA TRP A 52 -7.47 0.43 -4.08
C TRP A 52 -7.88 1.53 -5.07
N LEU A 53 -8.07 1.13 -6.33
CA LEU A 53 -8.39 2.04 -7.45
C LEU A 53 -7.42 3.23 -7.58
N GLY A 54 -6.15 3.03 -7.22
CA GLY A 54 -5.13 4.07 -7.26
C GLY A 54 -5.01 4.91 -5.99
N VAL A 55 -5.96 4.81 -5.06
CA VAL A 55 -5.99 5.56 -3.80
C VAL A 55 -5.41 4.72 -2.66
N LEU A 56 -4.68 5.35 -1.74
CA LEU A 56 -4.13 4.69 -0.56
C LEU A 56 -5.10 4.84 0.62
N PHE A 57 -5.59 3.71 1.11
CA PHE A 57 -6.47 3.65 2.27
C PHE A 57 -5.69 3.25 3.51
N ASP A 58 -5.95 3.98 4.59
CA ASP A 58 -5.48 3.60 5.92
C ASP A 58 -6.35 2.51 6.53
N ARG A 59 -5.86 1.90 7.61
CA ARG A 59 -6.63 1.00 8.47
C ARG A 59 -7.99 1.56 8.93
N LYS A 60 -8.07 2.88 9.12
CA LYS A 60 -9.30 3.61 9.48
C LYS A 60 -10.18 3.98 8.28
N LEU A 61 -9.87 3.48 7.08
CA LEU A 61 -10.44 3.91 5.80
C LEU A 61 -10.35 5.42 5.57
N SER A 62 -9.35 6.07 6.17
CA SER A 62 -9.02 7.46 5.89
C SER A 62 -8.07 7.58 4.71
N PHE A 63 -7.97 8.78 4.16
CA PHE A 63 -7.06 9.13 3.07
C PHE A 63 -5.75 9.78 3.56
N ASN A 64 -5.41 9.67 4.84
CA ASN A 64 -4.26 10.39 5.41
C ASN A 64 -2.96 9.92 4.76
N GLN A 65 -2.79 8.61 4.57
CA GLN A 65 -1.60 8.10 3.87
C GLN A 65 -1.58 8.49 2.39
N HIS A 66 -2.73 8.59 1.73
CA HIS A 66 -2.79 9.09 0.36
C HIS A 66 -2.35 10.55 0.24
N VAL A 67 -2.87 11.41 1.12
CA VAL A 67 -2.51 12.83 1.15
C VAL A 67 -1.03 13.01 1.47
N ARG A 68 -0.48 12.25 2.43
CA ARG A 68 0.95 12.24 2.73
C ARG A 68 1.79 11.86 1.52
N HIS A 69 1.42 10.76 0.85
CA HIS A 69 2.13 10.32 -0.35
C HIS A 69 2.12 11.39 -1.45
N LEU A 70 0.98 12.02 -1.71
CA LEU A 70 0.88 13.11 -2.69
C LEU A 70 1.71 14.34 -2.28
N ALA A 71 1.71 14.69 -0.99
CA ALA A 71 2.52 15.78 -0.47
C ALA A 71 4.02 15.51 -0.63
N ASP A 72 4.47 14.28 -0.36
CA ASP A 72 5.86 13.87 -0.55
C ASP A 72 6.27 13.92 -2.03
N CYS A 73 5.39 13.45 -2.94
CA CYS A 73 5.59 13.59 -4.37
C CYS A 73 5.72 15.06 -4.79
N ALA A 74 4.82 15.92 -4.33
CA ALA A 74 4.87 17.36 -4.62
C ALA A 74 6.15 18.01 -4.08
N MET A 75 6.54 17.68 -2.85
CA MET A 75 7.78 18.20 -2.24
C MET A 75 9.01 17.76 -3.03
N THR A 76 9.05 16.51 -3.49
CA THR A 76 10.12 16.01 -4.35
C THR A 76 10.19 16.79 -5.67
N SER A 77 9.04 17.07 -6.30
CA SER A 77 8.97 17.88 -7.52
C SER A 77 9.43 19.31 -7.30
N VAL A 78 9.02 19.96 -6.20
CA VAL A 78 9.45 21.31 -5.85
C VAL A 78 10.95 21.34 -5.59
N ASN A 79 11.49 20.40 -4.82
CA ASN A 79 12.92 20.31 -4.54
C ASN A 79 13.72 20.12 -5.83
N GLY A 80 13.28 19.23 -6.72
CA GLY A 80 13.90 19.07 -8.05
C GLY A 80 13.84 20.35 -8.87
N GLY A 81 12.69 21.04 -8.88
CA GLY A 81 12.52 22.33 -9.54
C GLY A 81 13.44 23.42 -8.99
N CYS A 82 13.56 23.54 -7.67
CA CYS A 82 14.48 24.46 -7.01
C CYS A 82 15.93 24.14 -7.34
N MET A 83 16.32 22.87 -7.36
CA MET A 83 17.67 22.47 -7.77
C MET A 83 17.96 22.89 -9.21
N LEU A 84 17.03 22.62 -10.15
CA LEU A 84 17.16 23.00 -11.56
C LEU A 84 17.22 24.51 -11.75
N ALA A 85 16.32 25.26 -11.11
CA ALA A 85 16.28 26.72 -11.18
C ALA A 85 17.56 27.38 -10.67
N ASN A 86 18.24 26.75 -9.70
CA ASN A 86 19.51 27.22 -9.17
C ASN A 86 20.73 26.76 -9.99
N THR A 87 20.55 26.00 -11.08
CA THR A 87 21.65 25.63 -12.00
C THR A 87 21.72 26.59 -13.19
N ILE A 88 22.80 27.37 -13.30
CA ILE A 88 22.99 28.36 -14.38
C ILE A 88 23.26 27.68 -15.75
N ARG A 89 23.72 26.42 -15.77
CA ARG A 89 24.12 25.70 -16.99
C ARG A 89 23.65 24.23 -17.05
N GLY A 90 22.71 23.83 -16.18
CA GLY A 90 22.30 22.42 -16.02
C GLY A 90 23.39 21.54 -15.36
N LEU A 91 23.03 20.29 -15.04
CA LEU A 91 23.97 19.27 -14.55
C LEU A 91 24.91 18.86 -15.69
N SER A 92 26.22 18.95 -15.47
CA SER A 92 27.19 18.48 -16.47
C SER A 92 27.18 16.95 -16.52
N GLN A 93 27.20 16.39 -17.73
CA GLN A 93 27.14 14.94 -17.96
C GLN A 93 28.35 14.16 -17.38
N ALA A 94 29.39 14.85 -16.93
CA ALA A 94 30.54 14.26 -16.24
C ALA A 94 30.27 13.91 -14.75
N GLN A 95 29.11 14.32 -14.20
CA GLN A 95 28.72 14.08 -12.81
C GLN A 95 27.55 13.07 -12.66
N LEU A 96 27.17 12.41 -13.76
CA LEU A 96 26.32 11.20 -13.78
C LEU A 96 27.19 9.96 -13.82
#